data_AF-A0A9E6CIK5-F1
#
_entry.id   AF-A0A9E6CIK5-F1
#
_cell.length_a   1.000
_cell.length_b   1.000
_cell.length_c   1.000
_cell.angle_alpha   90.00
_cell.angle_beta   90.00
_cell.angle_gamma   90.00
#
_symmetry.space_group_name_H-M   'P 1'
#
loop_
_entity.id
_entity.type
_entity.pdbx_description
1 polymer ?
#
loop_
_entity_poly.entity_id
_entity_poly.type
_entity_poly.pdbx_seq_one_letter_code
_entity_poly.pdbx_strand_id
1 'polypeptide(L)' 'LLGMWTYFAALKLGATSKIVPIAAAYPLVTAILSIIILKEGVTIMRFIGTALIIAGIWLVK' A
#
# COMPACT_ATOMS: atom_id res chain seq x y z
N LEU A 1 -3.38 4.00 -15.57
CA LEU A 1 -4.30 5.13 -15.87
C LEU A 1 -5.49 5.22 -14.92
N LEU A 2 -6.30 4.15 -14.77
CA LEU A 2 -7.44 4.14 -13.83
C LEU A 2 -7.06 4.45 -12.37
N GLY A 3 -5.96 3.89 -11.86
CA GLY A 3 -5.52 4.14 -10.48
C GLY A 3 -5.15 5.60 -10.18
N MET A 4 -4.60 6.34 -11.14
CA MET A 4 -4.32 7.77 -10.96
C MET A 4 -5.60 8.59 -10.98
N TRP A 5 -6.56 8.25 -11.85
CA TRP A 5 -7.88 8.88 -11.89
C TRP A 5 -8.62 8.72 -10.57
N THR A 6 -8.64 7.50 -9.99
CA THR A 6 -9.28 7.26 -8.70
C THR A 6 -8.54 7.91 -7.54
N TYR A 7 -7.20 7.98 -7.58
CA TYR A 7 -6.40 8.71 -6.61
C TYR A 7 -6.73 10.22 -6.59
N PHE A 8 -6.76 10.85 -7.76
CA PHE A 8 -7.14 12.27 -7.86
C PHE A 8 -8.62 12.51 -7.53
N ALA A 9 -9.52 11.58 -7.86
CA ALA A 9 -10.91 11.66 -7.43
C ALA A 9 -11.03 11.57 -5.90
N ALA A 10 -10.32 10.64 -5.26
CA ALA A 10 -10.29 10.50 -3.81
C ALA A 10 -9.73 11.77 -3.14
N LEU A 11 -8.62 12.32 -3.66
CA LEU A 11 -8.05 13.60 -3.22
C LEU A 11 -9.05 14.77 -3.30
N LYS A 12 -9.95 14.77 -4.29
CA LYS A 12 -11.00 15.79 -4.40
C LYS A 12 -12.17 15.56 -3.42
N LEU A 13 -12.39 14.32 -2.96
CA LEU A 13 -13.51 13.91 -2.11
C LEU A 13 -13.21 13.97 -0.60
N GLY A 14 -11.93 14.04 -0.20
CA GLY A 14 -11.57 14.05 1.22
C GLY A 14 -10.26 14.78 1.53
N ALA A 15 -9.93 14.90 2.82
CA ALA A 15 -8.71 15.56 3.26
C ALA A 15 -7.46 14.79 2.78
N THR A 16 -6.60 15.46 2.01
CA THR A 16 -5.32 14.95 1.49
C THR A 16 -4.51 14.20 2.55
N SER A 17 -4.48 14.71 3.79
CA SER A 17 -3.76 14.11 4.92
C SER A 17 -4.22 12.71 5.32
N LYS A 18 -5.43 12.29 4.94
CA LYS A 18 -5.91 10.91 5.15
C LYS A 18 -5.70 10.03 3.92
N ILE A 19 -5.87 10.59 2.73
CA ILE A 19 -5.87 9.82 1.48
C ILE A 19 -4.45 9.45 1.06
N VAL A 20 -3.47 10.32 1.30
CA VAL A 20 -2.06 10.06 0.99
C VAL A 20 -1.53 8.83 1.75
N PRO A 21 -1.66 8.71 3.08
CA PRO A 21 -1.21 7.51 3.79
C PRO A 21 -2.01 6.25 3.42
N ILE A 22 -3.32 6.38 3.10
CA ILE A 22 -4.12 5.25 2.61
C ILE A 22 -3.59 4.75 1.25
N ALA A 23 -3.25 5.66 0.33
CA ALA A 23 -2.67 5.29 -0.96
C ALA A 23 -1.25 4.71 -0.81
N ALA A 24 -0.47 5.20 0.15
CA ALA A 24 0.86 4.66 0.46
C ALA A 24 0.80 3.22 1.03
N ALA A 25 -0.35 2.78 1.54
CA ALA A 25 -0.57 1.41 2.00
C ALA A 25 -0.80 0.39 0.87
N TYR A 26 -0.72 0.78 -0.41
CA TYR A 26 -0.83 -0.16 -1.53
C TYR A 26 0.08 -1.40 -1.43
N PRO A 27 1.30 -1.36 -0.85
CA PRO A 27 2.14 -2.54 -0.83
C PRO A 27 1.63 -3.61 0.13
N LEU A 28 0.82 -3.26 1.15
CA LEU A 28 0.09 -4.26 1.96
C LEU A 28 -0.90 -5.03 1.10
N VAL A 29 -1.64 -4.33 0.25
CA VAL A 29 -2.60 -4.94 -0.69
C VAL A 29 -1.85 -5.82 -1.70
N THR A 30 -0.72 -5.34 -2.23
CA THR A 30 0.18 -6.13 -3.10
C THR A 30 0.76 -7.35 -2.38
N ALA A 31 1.11 -7.23 -1.10
CA ALA A 31 1.60 -8.35 -0.29
C ALA A 31 0.53 -9.43 -0.13
N ILE A 32 -0.70 -9.05 0.20
CA ILE A 32 -1.82 -9.99 0.28
C ILE A 32 -2.08 -10.66 -1.09
N LEU A 33 -2.16 -9.86 -2.15
CA LEU A 33 -2.40 -10.35 -3.51
C LEU A 33 -1.33 -11.32 -3.99
N SER A 34 -0.04 -11.07 -3.77
CA SER A 34 1.00 -12.02 -4.20
C SER A 34 1.02 -13.31 -3.37
N ILE A 35 0.49 -13.34 -2.13
CA ILE A 35 0.30 -14.62 -1.41
C ILE A 35 -0.83 -15.42 -2.07
N ILE A 36 -1.95 -14.76 -2.38
CA ILE A 36 -3.15 -15.40 -2.92
C ILE A 36 -2.97 -15.84 -4.38
N ILE A 37 -2.42 -14.96 -5.22
CA ILE A 37 -2.29 -15.17 -6.67
C ILE A 37 -1.05 -15.97 -7.01
N LEU A 38 0.10 -15.60 -6.46
CA LEU A 38 1.39 -16.14 -6.88
C LEU A 38 1.74 -17.44 -6.13
N LYS A 39 1.10 -17.70 -4.97
CA LYS A 39 1.37 -18.88 -4.11
C LYS A 39 2.86 -19.07 -3.78
N GLU A 40 3.68 -18.06 -4.01
CA GLU A 40 5.11 -18.10 -3.70
C GLU A 40 5.27 -18.28 -2.19
N GLY A 41 6.09 -19.26 -1.79
CA GLY A 41 6.41 -19.50 -0.39
C GLY A 41 6.85 -18.18 0.23
N VAL A 42 6.16 -17.76 1.30
CA VAL A 42 6.37 -16.46 1.92
C VAL A 42 7.78 -16.43 2.53
N THR A 43 8.75 -15.96 1.76
CA THR A 43 10.14 -15.87 2.19
C THR A 43 10.29 -14.79 3.25
N ILE A 44 11.20 -14.98 4.22
CA ILE A 44 11.50 -14.02 5.31
C ILE A 44 11.68 -12.58 4.79
N MET A 45 12.27 -12.43 3.60
CA MET A 45 12.51 -11.15 2.93
C MET A 45 11.23 -10.35 2.67
N ARG A 46 10.12 -11.03 2.42
CA ARG A 46 8.82 -10.43 2.15
C ARG A 46 8.15 -9.91 3.42
N PHE A 47 8.38 -10.61 4.53
CA PHE A 47 7.97 -10.16 5.85
C PHE A 47 8.74 -8.91 6.27
N ILE A 48 10.07 -8.90 6.06
CA ILE A 48 10.92 -7.73 6.29
C ILE A 48 10.49 -6.56 5.41
N GLY A 49 10.24 -6.78 4.11
CA GLY A 49 9.76 -5.74 3.20
C GLY A 49 8.40 -5.16 3.62
N THR A 50 7.47 -6.01 4.06
CA THR A 50 6.16 -5.56 4.56
C THR A 50 6.31 -4.75 5.84
N ALA A 51 7.16 -5.19 6.78
CA ALA A 51 7.46 -4.45 8.01
C ALA A 51 8.13 -3.10 7.73
N LEU A 52 9.05 -3.04 6.77
CA LEU A 52 9.71 -1.80 6.35
C LEU A 52 8.72 -0.79 5.74
N ILE A 53 7.75 -1.28 4.96
CA ILE A 53 6.70 -0.44 4.38
C ILE A 53 5.77 0.09 5.47
N ILE A 54 5.36 -0.75 6.42
CA ILE A 54 4.54 -0.31 7.56
C ILE A 54 5.30 0.76 8.36
N ALA A 55 6.59 0.57 8.62
CA ALA A 55 7.43 1.55 9.29
C ALA A 55 7.54 2.86 8.49
N GLY A 56 7.70 2.78 7.16
CA GLY A 56 7.71 3.95 6.28
C GLY A 56 6.39 4.73 6.28
N ILE A 57 5.26 4.04 6.24
CA ILE A 57 3.93 4.67 6.32
C ILE A 57 3.74 5.35 7.69
N TRP A 58 4.23 4.74 8.76
CA TRP A 58 4.17 5.31 10.10
C TRP A 58 5.05 6.57 10.24
N LEU A 59 6.22 6.58 9.59
CA LEU A 59 7.13 7.74 9.57
C LEU A 59 6.58 8.94 8.77
N VAL A 60 5.75 8.67 7.75
CA VAL A 60 5.11 9.71 6.92
C VAL A 60 3.93 10.40 7.64
N LYS A 61 3.45 9.82 8.74
CA LYS A 61 2.40 10.40 9.58
C LYS A 61 2.97 11.45 10.54
#